data_AF-A0A4R5CZF7-F1
#
_entry.id   AF-A0A4R5CZF7-F1
#
_cell.length_a   1.000
_cell.length_b   1.000
_cell.length_c   1.000
_cell.angle_alpha   90.00
_cell.angle_beta   90.00
_cell.angle_gamma   90.00
#
_symmetry.space_group_name_H-M   'P 1'
#
loop_
_entity.id
_entity.type
_entity.pdbx_description
1 polymer ?
#
loop_
_entity_poly.entity_id
_entity_poly.type
_entity_poly.pdbx_seq_one_letter_code
_entity_poly.pdbx_strand_id
1 'polypeptide(L)'
;MMNNVEFMFTKNFNSKVNCSFQRDAASLIAPDAITANKLLDFARYEFDLSELYARKLRKEIYEQKGTFSDVSFLKAIYDQIQKQYTEEHATAAKSTNLGLETAKLTALRTEVSKQIQNYPDFCKTCKPPKKKK
;
A
#
# COMPACT_ATOMS: atom_id res chain seq x y z
N MET A 1 -16.13 -7.50 11.55
CA MET A 1 -15.68 -8.47 10.53
C MET A 1 -16.80 -8.61 9.51
N MET A 2 -16.45 -8.73 8.22
CA MET A 2 -17.43 -9.03 7.16
C MET A 2 -17.84 -10.50 7.25
N ASN A 3 -19.12 -10.81 7.09
CA ASN A 3 -19.57 -12.21 6.98
C ASN A 3 -19.48 -12.71 5.52
N ASN A 4 -19.58 -14.03 5.32
CA ASN A 4 -19.40 -14.65 4.00
C ASN A 4 -20.42 -14.19 2.95
N VAL A 5 -21.64 -13.82 3.39
CA VAL A 5 -22.69 -13.28 2.51
C VAL A 5 -22.31 -11.87 2.03
N GLU A 6 -21.96 -10.97 2.95
CA GLU A 6 -21.50 -9.62 2.61
C GLU A 6 -20.27 -9.67 1.70
N PHE A 7 -19.37 -10.63 1.94
CA PHE A 7 -18.22 -10.89 1.08
C PHE A 7 -18.63 -11.26 -0.35
N MET A 8 -19.48 -12.27 -0.53
CA MET A 8 -19.92 -12.70 -1.87
C MET A 8 -20.66 -11.61 -2.66
N PHE A 9 -21.43 -10.75 -1.99
CA PHE A 9 -22.17 -9.67 -2.64
C PHE A 9 -21.41 -8.35 -2.78
N THR A 10 -20.24 -8.22 -2.15
CA THR A 10 -19.39 -7.02 -2.28
C THR A 10 -18.81 -6.96 -3.69
N LYS A 11 -19.30 -6.02 -4.49
CA LYS A 11 -18.82 -5.83 -5.87
C LYS A 11 -17.49 -5.08 -5.92
N ASN A 12 -17.31 -4.11 -5.03
CA ASN A 12 -16.12 -3.27 -4.93
C ASN A 12 -15.44 -3.45 -3.56
N PHE A 13 -14.26 -4.08 -3.58
CA PHE A 13 -13.44 -4.29 -2.39
C PHE A 13 -12.48 -3.13 -2.11
N ASN A 14 -12.35 -2.15 -3.01
CA ASN A 14 -11.42 -1.03 -2.85
C ASN A 14 -11.65 -0.26 -1.54
N SER A 15 -12.91 -0.05 -1.17
CA SER A 15 -13.30 0.67 0.04
C SER A 15 -13.11 -0.13 1.33
N LYS A 16 -12.85 -1.44 1.21
CA LYS A 16 -12.63 -2.35 2.35
C LYS A 16 -11.14 -2.45 2.74
N VAL A 17 -10.23 -1.92 1.91
CA VAL A 17 -8.79 -1.87 2.17
C VAL A 17 -8.35 -0.41 2.32
N ASN A 18 -7.86 -0.05 3.50
CA ASN A 18 -7.47 1.31 3.84
C ASN A 18 -5.95 1.46 3.97
N CYS A 19 -5.40 2.49 3.32
CA CYS A 19 -4.12 3.09 3.70
C CYS A 19 -4.44 4.40 4.42
N SER A 20 -3.96 4.57 5.64
CA SER A 20 -4.29 5.72 6.49
C SER A 20 -3.12 6.13 7.37
N PHE A 21 -2.90 7.44 7.50
CA PHE A 21 -1.93 8.00 8.41
C PHE A 21 -2.54 8.22 9.80
N GLN A 22 -1.95 7.59 10.83
CA GLN A 22 -2.40 7.68 12.21
C GLN A 22 -1.73 8.87 12.90
N ARG A 23 -2.35 10.06 12.79
CA ARG A 23 -1.79 11.32 13.31
C ARG A 23 -1.45 11.26 14.80
N ASP A 24 -2.34 10.69 15.61
CA ASP A 24 -2.18 10.69 17.07
C ASP A 24 -1.05 9.78 17.55
N ALA A 25 -0.63 8.82 16.71
CA ALA A 25 0.50 7.92 16.98
C ALA A 25 1.80 8.37 16.30
N ALA A 26 1.76 9.39 15.46
CA ALA A 26 2.90 9.84 14.68
C ALA A 26 3.72 10.88 15.47
N SER A 27 5.01 10.62 15.63
CA SER A 27 5.97 11.58 16.17
C SER A 27 7.25 11.57 15.35
N LEU A 28 7.91 12.72 15.24
CA LEU A 28 9.18 12.87 14.54
C LEU A 28 10.15 13.60 15.47
N ILE A 29 11.26 12.95 15.77
CA ILE A 29 12.32 13.48 16.62
C ILE A 29 13.58 13.57 15.76
N ALA A 30 14.17 14.77 15.70
CA ALA A 30 15.36 15.03 14.90
C ALA A 30 16.25 16.06 15.61
N PRO A 31 17.58 16.00 15.42
CA PRO A 31 18.52 16.95 16.03
C PRO A 31 18.44 18.36 15.43
N ASP A 32 18.01 18.47 14.18
CA ASP A 32 17.96 19.73 13.43
C ASP A 32 16.89 19.68 12.33
N ALA A 33 16.56 20.84 11.76
CA ALA A 33 15.53 20.98 10.74
C ALA A 33 15.87 20.28 9.41
N ILE A 34 17.14 20.16 9.05
CA ILE A 34 17.56 19.48 7.81
C ILE A 34 17.30 17.99 7.96
N THR A 35 17.73 17.40 9.06
CA THR A 35 17.48 15.99 9.41
C THR A 35 15.98 15.72 9.53
N ALA A 36 15.23 16.64 10.15
CA ALA A 36 13.77 16.53 10.26
C ALA A 36 13.08 16.43 8.89
N ASN A 37 13.50 17.27 7.92
CA ASN A 37 12.94 17.25 6.57
C ASN A 37 13.27 15.95 5.83
N LYS A 38 14.49 15.41 5.99
CA LYS A 38 14.87 14.12 5.38
C LYS A 38 14.02 12.97 5.93
N LEU A 39 13.82 12.92 7.25
CA LEU A 39 12.96 11.92 7.88
C LEU A 39 11.50 12.08 7.46
N LEU A 40 11.01 13.31 7.33
CA LEU A 40 9.67 13.58 6.81
C LEU A 40 9.51 13.09 5.37
N ASP A 41 10.51 13.28 4.52
CA ASP A 41 10.48 12.77 3.14
C ASP A 41 10.54 11.25 3.06
N PHE A 42 11.23 10.60 4.00
CA PHE A 42 11.18 9.15 4.14
C PHE A 42 9.79 8.68 4.57
N ALA A 43 9.18 9.32 5.57
CA ALA A 43 7.83 9.00 6.01
C ALA A 43 6.77 9.18 4.91
N ARG A 44 6.93 10.20 4.05
CA ARG A 44 6.10 10.39 2.85
C ARG A 44 6.25 9.21 1.88
N TYR A 45 7.48 8.77 1.64
CA TYR A 45 7.74 7.58 0.83
C TYR A 45 7.09 6.32 1.43
N GLU A 46 7.20 6.10 2.74
CA GLU A 46 6.57 4.96 3.42
C GLU A 46 5.04 4.95 3.26
N PHE A 47 4.42 6.13 3.31
CA PHE A 47 3.00 6.28 3.07
C PHE A 47 2.63 5.94 1.61
N ASP A 48 3.37 6.46 0.64
CA ASP A 48 3.15 6.17 -0.78
C ASP A 48 3.35 4.67 -1.09
N LEU A 49 4.38 4.05 -0.52
CA LEU A 49 4.63 2.61 -0.61
C LEU A 49 3.46 1.81 -0.03
N SER A 50 2.93 2.24 1.12
CA SER A 50 1.78 1.59 1.74
C SER A 50 0.52 1.69 0.88
N GLU A 51 0.27 2.83 0.21
CA GLU A 51 -0.82 2.96 -0.75
C GLU A 51 -0.60 2.11 -2.00
N LEU A 52 0.63 2.02 -2.53
CA LEU A 52 0.94 1.11 -3.64
C LEU A 52 0.56 -0.34 -3.30
N TYR A 53 0.99 -0.83 -2.14
CA TYR A 53 0.68 -2.20 -1.71
C TYR A 53 -0.80 -2.39 -1.36
N ALA A 54 -1.48 -1.35 -0.87
CA ALA A 54 -2.94 -1.37 -0.74
C ALA A 54 -3.63 -1.52 -2.10
N ARG A 55 -3.14 -0.85 -3.16
CA ARG A 55 -3.68 -1.02 -4.52
C ARG A 55 -3.41 -2.42 -5.07
N LYS A 56 -2.22 -2.98 -4.86
CA LYS A 56 -1.90 -4.37 -5.21
C LYS A 56 -2.86 -5.34 -4.51
N LEU A 57 -3.10 -5.18 -3.20
CA LEU A 57 -4.06 -5.99 -2.45
C LEU A 57 -5.48 -5.89 -3.02
N ARG A 58 -5.96 -4.67 -3.28
CA ARG A 58 -7.30 -4.46 -3.87
C ARG A 58 -7.43 -5.14 -5.23
N LYS A 59 -6.39 -5.09 -6.07
CA LYS A 59 -6.33 -5.81 -7.36
C LYS A 59 -6.41 -7.32 -7.17
N GLU A 60 -5.57 -7.89 -6.31
CA GLU A 60 -5.56 -9.35 -6.08
C GLU A 60 -6.90 -9.86 -5.56
N ILE A 61 -7.52 -9.14 -4.61
CA ILE A 61 -8.88 -9.47 -4.15
C ILE A 61 -9.88 -9.39 -5.32
N TYR A 62 -9.81 -8.37 -6.16
CA TYR A 62 -10.71 -8.22 -7.30
C TYR A 62 -10.55 -9.35 -8.33
N GLU A 63 -9.32 -9.79 -8.58
CA GLU A 63 -9.02 -10.84 -9.53
C GLU A 63 -9.46 -12.21 -9.02
N GLN A 64 -9.24 -12.49 -7.73
CA GLN A 64 -9.44 -13.80 -7.13
C GLN A 64 -10.79 -13.97 -6.41
N LYS A 65 -11.62 -12.93 -6.25
CA LYS A 65 -12.92 -13.07 -5.55
C LYS A 65 -13.87 -14.11 -6.14
N GLY A 66 -13.71 -14.47 -7.42
CA GLY A 66 -14.55 -15.46 -8.09
C GLY A 66 -14.08 -16.91 -7.92
N THR A 67 -12.86 -17.12 -7.41
CA THR A 67 -12.25 -18.44 -7.27
C THR A 67 -12.43 -19.03 -5.87
N PHE A 68 -12.97 -18.28 -4.91
CA PHE A 68 -13.05 -18.69 -3.51
C PHE A 68 -14.47 -18.57 -2.95
N SER A 69 -14.84 -19.55 -2.11
CA SER A 69 -16.17 -19.68 -1.49
C SER A 69 -16.23 -19.20 -0.03
N ASP A 70 -15.10 -18.79 0.56
CA ASP A 70 -14.99 -18.40 1.97
C ASP A 70 -13.97 -17.26 2.17
N VAL A 71 -14.04 -16.50 3.26
CA VAL A 71 -13.16 -15.34 3.53
C VAL A 71 -11.70 -15.68 3.88
N SER A 72 -11.40 -16.95 4.19
CA SER A 72 -10.06 -17.39 4.60
C SER A 72 -8.95 -17.13 3.57
N PHE A 73 -9.25 -17.11 2.26
CA PHE A 73 -8.25 -16.80 1.23
C PHE A 73 -7.70 -15.37 1.33
N LEU A 74 -8.47 -14.43 1.91
CA LEU A 74 -8.02 -13.05 2.09
C LEU A 74 -6.75 -13.00 2.95
N LYS A 75 -6.63 -13.92 3.92
CA LYS A 75 -5.44 -14.00 4.76
C LYS A 75 -4.20 -14.36 3.93
N ALA A 76 -4.31 -15.36 3.05
CA ALA A 76 -3.17 -15.78 2.21
C ALA A 76 -2.71 -14.65 1.27
N ILE A 77 -3.66 -13.97 0.61
CA ILE A 77 -3.34 -12.81 -0.23
C ILE A 77 -2.71 -11.69 0.61
N TYR A 78 -3.30 -11.39 1.77
CA TYR A 78 -2.78 -10.35 2.66
C TYR A 78 -1.36 -10.66 3.12
N ASP A 79 -1.09 -11.88 3.60
CA ASP A 79 0.23 -12.29 4.07
C ASP A 79 1.28 -12.16 2.95
N GLN A 80 0.93 -12.53 1.72
CA GLN A 80 1.82 -12.38 0.56
C GLN A 80 2.13 -10.91 0.25
N ILE A 81 1.10 -10.05 0.18
CA ILE A 81 1.27 -8.61 -0.05
C ILE A 81 2.08 -7.98 1.09
N GLN A 82 1.80 -8.35 2.33
CA GLN A 82 2.49 -7.83 3.51
C GLN A 82 3.96 -8.22 3.52
N LYS A 83 4.29 -9.45 3.11
CA LYS A 83 5.67 -9.90 2.95
C LYS A 83 6.41 -9.04 1.92
N GLN A 84 5.85 -8.85 0.74
CA GLN A 84 6.46 -8.04 -0.32
C GLN A 84 6.65 -6.58 0.12
N TYR A 85 5.64 -5.99 0.76
CA TYR A 85 5.74 -4.65 1.35
C TYR A 85 6.90 -4.55 2.35
N THR A 86 7.00 -5.51 3.26
CA THR A 86 8.03 -5.52 4.31
C THR A 86 9.44 -5.66 3.72
N GLU A 87 9.60 -6.51 2.70
CA GLU A 87 10.87 -6.70 1.98
C GLU A 87 11.29 -5.42 1.23
N GLU A 88 10.36 -4.78 0.52
CA GLU A 88 10.63 -3.54 -0.21
C GLU A 88 10.93 -2.37 0.73
N HIS A 89 10.15 -2.24 1.82
CA HIS A 89 10.38 -1.26 2.87
C HIS A 89 11.74 -1.43 3.52
N ALA A 90 12.12 -2.65 3.92
CA ALA A 90 13.42 -2.93 4.52
C ALA A 90 14.57 -2.60 3.55
N THR A 91 14.39 -2.90 2.26
CA THR A 91 15.38 -2.57 1.21
C THR A 91 15.52 -1.06 1.04
N ALA A 92 14.42 -0.32 1.01
CA ALA A 92 14.42 1.14 0.92
C ALA A 92 15.05 1.78 2.16
N ALA A 93 14.67 1.34 3.36
CA ALA A 93 15.23 1.80 4.63
C ALA A 93 16.76 1.62 4.67
N LYS A 94 17.24 0.43 4.29
CA LYS A 94 18.68 0.12 4.27
C LYS A 94 19.42 0.93 3.20
N SER A 95 18.91 0.95 1.97
CA SER A 95 19.61 1.57 0.84
C SER A 95 19.67 3.09 0.93
N THR A 96 18.65 3.71 1.56
CA THR A 96 18.56 5.15 1.74
C THR A 96 19.12 5.64 3.08
N ASN A 97 19.58 4.74 3.95
CA ASN A 97 19.93 5.05 5.34
C ASN A 97 18.78 5.81 6.04
N LEU A 98 17.59 5.22 6.06
CA LEU A 98 16.36 5.80 6.62
C LEU A 98 16.04 7.19 6.03
N GLY A 99 16.26 7.35 4.72
CA GLY A 99 16.00 8.58 3.97
C GLY A 99 17.10 9.64 4.01
N LEU A 100 18.24 9.38 4.67
CA LEU A 100 19.35 10.31 4.70
C LEU A 100 20.04 10.49 3.34
N GLU A 101 20.01 9.44 2.50
CA GLU A 101 20.48 9.43 1.11
C GLU A 101 19.38 9.92 0.15
N THR A 102 19.27 11.24 0.00
CA THR A 102 18.16 11.91 -0.70
C THR A 102 18.06 11.55 -2.19
N ALA A 103 19.18 11.35 -2.88
CA ALA A 103 19.19 10.97 -4.29
C ALA A 103 18.54 9.59 -4.52
N LYS A 104 18.88 8.61 -3.67
CA LYS A 104 18.28 7.27 -3.73
C LYS A 104 16.81 7.31 -3.36
N LEU A 105 16.45 8.05 -2.31
CA LEU A 105 15.05 8.21 -1.91
C LEU A 105 14.20 8.83 -3.02
N THR A 106 14.73 9.84 -3.72
CA THR A 106 14.04 10.49 -4.86
C THR A 106 13.78 9.51 -6.00
N ALA A 107 14.76 8.66 -6.33
CA ALA A 107 14.59 7.62 -7.34
C ALA A 107 13.49 6.61 -6.93
N LEU A 108 13.51 6.16 -5.68
CA LEU A 108 12.48 5.24 -5.16
C LEU A 108 11.08 5.87 -5.15
N ARG A 109 10.95 7.14 -4.73
CA ARG A 109 9.67 7.87 -4.77
C ARG A 109 9.11 7.99 -6.18
N THR A 110 9.98 8.25 -7.15
CA THR A 110 9.60 8.36 -8.57
C THR A 110 9.07 7.02 -9.08
N GLU A 111 9.77 5.93 -8.75
CA GLU A 111 9.37 4.58 -9.15
C GLU A 111 8.04 4.15 -8.50
N VAL A 112 7.88 4.36 -7.19
CA VAL A 112 6.61 4.09 -6.48
C VAL A 112 5.46 4.90 -7.08
N SER A 113 5.68 6.19 -7.35
CA SER A 113 4.65 7.06 -7.97
C SER A 113 4.21 6.53 -9.34
N LYS A 114 5.17 6.10 -10.16
CA LYS A 114 4.90 5.48 -11.46
C LYS A 114 4.13 4.16 -11.31
N GLN A 115 4.50 3.31 -10.35
CA GLN A 115 3.75 2.08 -10.10
C GLN A 115 2.33 2.34 -9.63
N ILE A 116 2.09 3.33 -8.76
CA ILE A 116 0.75 3.72 -8.32
C ILE A 116 -0.14 4.10 -9.52
N GLN A 117 0.42 4.80 -10.51
CA GLN A 117 -0.29 5.18 -11.73
C GLN A 117 -0.70 3.98 -12.59
N ASN A 118 -0.03 2.83 -12.47
CA ASN A 118 -0.43 1.59 -13.14
C ASN A 118 -1.66 0.91 -12.52
N TYR A 119 -2.13 1.39 -11.37
CA TYR A 119 -3.33 0.87 -10.69
C TYR A 119 -4.38 1.97 -10.49
N PRO A 120 -4.85 2.65 -11.56
CA PRO A 120 -5.77 3.79 -11.43
C PRO A 120 -7.13 3.34 -10.87
N ASP A 121 -7.60 2.16 -11.27
CA ASP A 121 -8.92 1.63 -10.91
C ASP A 121 -8.99 1.06 -9.49
N PHE A 122 -7.84 0.92 -8.82
CA PHE A 122 -7.70 0.32 -7.49
C PHE A 122 -7.43 1.36 -6.40
N CYS A 123 -7.65 2.64 -6.68
CA CYS A 123 -7.72 3.64 -5.62
C CYS A 123 -8.92 3.36 -4.69
N LYS A 124 -8.87 3.78 -3.42
CA LYS A 124 -9.89 3.50 -2.40
C LYS A 124 -11.33 3.81 -2.84
N THR A 125 -11.53 4.92 -3.53
CA THR A 125 -12.86 5.40 -3.99
C THR A 125 -13.18 5.00 -5.43
N CYS A 126 -12.22 4.41 -6.15
CA CYS A 126 -12.36 4.01 -7.54
C CYS A 126 -13.25 2.77 -7.66
N LYS A 127 -13.82 2.59 -8.85
CA LYS A 127 -14.62 1.41 -9.20
C LYS A 127 -13.84 0.58 -10.23
N PRO A 128 -13.47 -0.67 -9.92
CA PRO A 128 -12.79 -1.53 -10.88
C PRO A 128 -13.62 -1.73 -12.16
N PRO A 129 -13.01 -1.74 -13.36
CA PRO A 129 -13.70 -1.97 -14.61
C PRO A 129 -14.27 -3.39 -14.64
N LYS A 130 -15.43 -3.59 -15.28
CA LYS A 130 -16.00 -4.94 -15.46
C LYS A 130 -14.99 -5.84 -16.17
N LYS A 131 -14.74 -7.04 -15.64
CA LYS A 131 -13.94 -8.06 -16.36
C LYS A 131 -14.57 -8.27 -17.74
N LYS A 132 -13.81 -8.05 -18.81
CA LYS A 132 -14.23 -8.48 -20.15
C LYS A 132 -14.29 -10.00 -20.13
N LYS A 133 -15.42 -10.57 -20.58
CA LYS A 133 -15.62 -12.02 -20.69
C LYS A 133 -14.69 -12.61 -21.73
#